data_AF-A0A349HS74-F1
#
_entry.id   AF-A0A349HS74-F1
#
_cell.length_a   1.000
_cell.length_b   1.000
_cell.length_c   1.000
_cell.angle_alpha   90.00
_cell.angle_beta   90.00
_cell.angle_gamma   90.00
#
_symmetry.space_group_name_H-M   'P 1'
#
loop_
_entity.id
_entity.type
_entity.pdbx_description
1 polymer ?
#
loop_
_entity_poly.entity_id
_entity_poly.type
_entity_poly.pdbx_seq_one_letter_code
_entity_poly.pdbx_strand_id
1 'polypeptide(L)'
;MANLKTEAMDLKFKNPIIAASGTFGFGEEFSQIYDLSILGGICSKGLTLTPRSGNKGIRLWETPMGLMNSIGLENPGVDKFITEELPRMKTYNTIIFANLGGHCEEDYLE
;
A
#
# COMPACT_ATOMS: atom_id res chain seq x y z
N MET A 1 -28.08 13.09 0.71
CA MET A 1 -26.96 12.12 0.69
C MET A 1 -26.01 12.45 1.83
N ALA A 2 -25.39 11.44 2.45
CA ALA A 2 -24.42 11.65 3.52
C ALA A 2 -23.10 12.19 2.94
N ASN A 3 -22.48 13.15 3.63
CA ASN A 3 -21.14 13.64 3.31
C ASN A 3 -20.11 12.80 4.07
N LEU A 4 -19.21 12.13 3.35
CA LEU A 4 -18.19 11.26 3.95
C LEU A 4 -16.81 11.92 4.06
N LYS A 5 -16.63 13.18 3.64
CA LYS A 5 -15.31 13.85 3.70
C LYS A 5 -14.80 13.91 5.14
N THR A 6 -13.49 13.64 5.32
CA THR A 6 -12.81 13.65 6.62
C THR A 6 -11.49 14.40 6.53
N GLU A 7 -10.98 14.90 7.66
CA GLU A 7 -9.69 15.56 7.77
C GLU A 7 -8.85 14.90 8.87
N ALA A 8 -7.58 14.59 8.58
CA ALA A 8 -6.63 13.99 9.52
C ALA A 8 -5.19 14.24 9.03
N MET A 9 -4.21 14.40 9.94
CA MET A 9 -2.81 14.67 9.59
C MET A 9 -2.65 15.87 8.63
N ASP A 10 -3.48 16.90 8.80
CA ASP A 10 -3.57 18.07 7.91
C ASP A 10 -3.91 17.74 6.43
N LEU A 11 -4.42 16.54 6.18
CA LEU A 11 -4.88 16.07 4.87
C LEU A 11 -6.40 16.04 4.80
N LYS A 12 -6.94 16.38 3.63
CA LYS A 12 -8.38 16.33 3.33
C LYS A 12 -8.70 15.11 2.47
N PHE A 13 -9.46 14.19 3.03
CA PHE A 13 -9.86 12.96 2.37
C PHE A 13 -11.24 13.11 1.73
N LYS A 14 -11.41 12.54 0.53
CA LYS A 14 -12.72 12.48 -0.14
C LYS A 14 -13.74 11.67 0.68
N ASN A 15 -13.25 10.63 1.37
CA ASN A 15 -13.97 9.74 2.28
C ASN A 15 -12.94 8.99 3.16
N PRO A 16 -13.36 8.28 4.23
CA PRO A 16 -12.41 7.61 5.13
C PRO A 16 -11.88 6.27 4.61
N ILE A 17 -12.20 5.87 3.38
CA ILE A 17 -11.83 4.54 2.86
C ILE A 17 -10.41 4.60 2.29
N ILE A 18 -9.51 3.85 2.92
CA ILE A 18 -8.11 3.73 2.53
C ILE A 18 -7.82 2.26 2.28
N ALA A 19 -7.22 1.94 1.12
CA ALA A 19 -6.79 0.58 0.83
C ALA A 19 -5.61 0.19 1.73
N ALA A 20 -5.73 -0.92 2.44
CA ALA A 20 -4.74 -1.35 3.42
C ALA A 20 -3.44 -1.85 2.75
N SER A 21 -2.29 -1.56 3.39
CA SER A 21 -0.98 -2.01 2.89
C SER A 21 -0.94 -3.53 2.72
N GLY A 22 -0.32 -3.98 1.64
CA GLY A 22 -0.16 -5.41 1.34
C GLY A 22 -1.39 -6.11 0.77
N THR A 23 -2.55 -5.43 0.72
CA THR A 23 -3.79 -5.97 0.12
C THR A 23 -4.11 -5.37 -1.25
N PHE A 24 -3.49 -4.23 -1.58
CA PHE A 24 -3.83 -3.43 -2.77
C PHE A 24 -2.63 -3.17 -3.69
N GLY A 25 -1.49 -3.82 -3.43
CA GLY A 25 -0.25 -3.59 -4.18
C GLY A 25 0.14 -2.11 -4.18
N PHE A 26 0.30 -1.55 -5.38
CA PHE A 26 0.43 -0.12 -5.63
C PHE A 26 -0.79 0.47 -6.37
N GLY A 27 -1.88 -0.30 -6.51
CA GLY A 27 -3.14 0.11 -7.11
C GLY A 27 -3.36 -0.32 -8.56
N GLU A 28 -2.30 -0.59 -9.33
CA GLU A 28 -2.41 -0.86 -10.77
C GLU A 28 -3.37 -2.00 -11.12
N GLU A 29 -3.31 -3.11 -10.39
CA GLU A 29 -4.14 -4.26 -10.66
C GLU A 29 -5.63 -3.94 -10.49
N PHE A 30 -5.96 -3.02 -9.58
CA PHE A 30 -7.33 -2.58 -9.32
C PHE A 30 -7.78 -1.42 -10.21
N SER A 31 -6.85 -0.63 -10.76
CA SER A 31 -7.16 0.45 -11.71
C SER A 31 -7.85 -0.06 -12.98
N GLN A 32 -7.62 -1.34 -13.30
CA GLN A 32 -8.25 -2.05 -14.42
C GLN A 32 -9.70 -2.47 -14.11
N ILE A 33 -10.11 -2.46 -12.84
CA ILE A 33 -11.42 -2.92 -12.38
C ILE A 33 -12.36 -1.71 -12.14
N TYR A 34 -11.84 -0.61 -11.58
CA TYR A 34 -12.61 0.60 -11.32
C TYR A 34 -11.74 1.85 -11.19
N ASP A 35 -12.35 3.03 -11.28
CA ASP A 35 -11.67 4.31 -11.07
C ASP A 35 -11.23 4.46 -9.60
N LEU A 36 -9.93 4.37 -9.37
CA LEU A 36 -9.34 4.49 -8.04
C LEU A 36 -9.52 5.88 -7.42
N SER A 37 -9.81 6.91 -8.23
CA SER A 37 -9.97 8.28 -7.74
C SER A 37 -11.12 8.45 -6.73
N ILE A 38 -12.03 7.47 -6.65
CA ILE A 38 -13.10 7.46 -5.65
C ILE A 38 -12.61 7.16 -4.23
N LEU A 39 -11.43 6.57 -4.05
CA LEU A 39 -10.89 6.23 -2.73
C LEU A 39 -10.41 7.49 -1.99
N GLY A 40 -10.47 7.42 -0.65
CA GLY A 40 -9.84 8.42 0.22
C GLY A 40 -8.32 8.35 0.14
N GLY A 41 -7.76 7.13 0.07
CA GLY A 41 -6.33 6.92 -0.07
C GLY A 41 -5.92 5.49 -0.40
N ILE A 42 -4.64 5.31 -0.69
CA ILE A 42 -4.00 4.02 -0.93
C ILE A 42 -2.73 3.97 -0.07
N CYS A 43 -2.62 2.93 0.76
CA CYS A 43 -1.39 2.63 1.47
C CYS A 43 -0.56 1.63 0.66
N SER A 44 0.64 2.03 0.24
CA SER A 44 1.53 1.22 -0.58
C SER A 44 1.82 -0.12 0.10
N LYS A 45 2.29 -1.11 -0.68
CA LYS A 45 2.93 -2.28 -0.09
C LYS A 45 4.09 -1.86 0.84
N GLY A 46 4.36 -2.65 1.87
CA GLY A 46 5.49 -2.39 2.78
C GLY A 46 6.81 -2.38 2.03
N LEU A 47 7.55 -1.27 2.14
CA LEU A 47 8.81 -1.00 1.46
C LEU A 47 9.96 -1.21 2.42
N THR A 48 10.94 -2.00 2.01
CA THR A 48 12.23 -2.10 2.73
C THR A 48 13.29 -1.31 1.98
N LEU A 49 14.36 -0.90 2.68
CA LEU A 49 15.47 -0.16 2.08
C LEU A 49 15.95 -0.84 0.79
N THR A 50 16.20 -2.16 0.86
CA THR A 50 16.56 -3.00 -0.29
C THR A 50 15.41 -3.90 -0.74
N PRO A 51 15.40 -4.37 -2.01
CA PRO A 51 14.35 -5.25 -2.52
C PRO A 51 14.27 -6.59 -1.77
N ARG A 52 13.06 -7.13 -1.62
CA ARG A 52 12.83 -8.44 -1.00
C ARG A 52 11.93 -9.31 -1.86
N SER A 53 12.29 -10.59 -1.99
CA SER A 53 11.51 -11.59 -2.71
C SER A 53 10.39 -12.23 -1.88
N GLY A 54 10.37 -11.99 -0.56
CA GLY A 54 9.41 -12.58 0.37
C GLY A 54 9.75 -14.00 0.85
N ASN A 55 8.85 -14.60 1.62
CA ASN A 55 9.03 -15.93 2.21
C ASN A 55 8.91 -17.04 1.17
N LYS A 56 9.47 -18.24 1.39
CA LYS A 56 9.24 -19.38 0.47
C LYS A 56 7.99 -20.17 0.88
N GLY A 57 7.50 -21.03 -0.03
CA GLY A 57 6.41 -21.97 0.25
C GLY A 57 5.02 -21.36 0.15
N ILE A 58 4.07 -21.92 0.91
CA ILE A 58 2.67 -21.49 0.91
C ILE A 58 2.55 -20.19 1.72
N ARG A 59 2.25 -19.09 1.03
CA ARG A 59 2.21 -17.75 1.63
C ARG A 59 0.80 -17.31 2.05
N LEU A 60 -0.23 -18.03 1.61
CA LEU A 60 -1.63 -17.72 1.89
C LEU A 60 -2.34 -19.01 2.31
N TRP A 61 -3.14 -18.94 3.36
CA TRP A 61 -3.93 -20.05 3.85
C TRP A 61 -5.31 -19.57 4.28
N GLU A 62 -6.36 -20.14 3.70
CA GLU A 62 -7.73 -19.81 4.06
C GLU A 62 -8.06 -20.35 5.46
N THR A 63 -8.78 -19.56 6.24
CA THR A 63 -9.27 -19.96 7.55
C THR A 63 -10.77 -19.66 7.64
N PRO A 64 -11.52 -20.31 8.54
CA PRO A 64 -12.87 -19.85 8.84
C PRO A 64 -12.87 -18.35 9.15
N MET A 65 -13.69 -17.60 8.43
CA MET A 65 -13.83 -16.14 8.56
C MET A 65 -12.59 -15.31 8.19
N GLY A 66 -11.66 -15.82 7.37
CA GLY A 66 -10.56 -14.99 6.90
C GLY A 66 -9.44 -15.71 6.17
N LEU A 67 -8.26 -15.11 6.24
CA LEU A 67 -7.06 -15.53 5.54
C LEU A 67 -5.84 -15.27 6.40
N MET A 68 -5.00 -16.29 6.58
CA MET A 68 -3.65 -16.14 7.13
C MET A 68 -2.66 -15.88 5.99
N ASN A 69 -1.73 -14.95 6.20
CA ASN A 69 -0.68 -14.67 5.23
C ASN A 69 0.73 -14.71 5.87
N SER A 70 1.70 -15.11 5.05
CA SER A 70 3.13 -15.12 5.34
C SER A 70 3.88 -14.69 4.08
N ILE A 71 3.57 -13.49 3.56
CA ILE A 71 4.19 -12.98 2.33
C ILE A 71 5.69 -12.71 2.52
N GLY A 72 6.09 -12.26 3.72
CA GLY A 72 7.48 -11.94 4.04
C GLY A 72 7.99 -10.61 3.50
N LEU A 73 7.10 -9.61 3.39
CA LEU A 73 7.42 -8.26 2.87
C LEU A 73 8.05 -8.30 1.48
N GLU A 74 7.53 -9.10 0.55
CA GLU A 74 7.99 -9.04 -0.84
C GLU A 74 7.73 -7.65 -1.43
N ASN A 75 8.78 -6.93 -1.85
CA ASN A 75 8.66 -5.56 -2.32
C ASN A 75 9.88 -5.15 -3.19
N PRO A 76 9.74 -4.11 -4.01
CA PRO A 76 10.76 -3.71 -4.97
C PRO A 76 11.92 -2.90 -4.37
N GLY A 77 11.87 -2.56 -3.07
CA GLY A 77 12.80 -1.62 -2.44
C GLY A 77 12.34 -0.15 -2.57
N VAL A 78 12.89 0.72 -1.72
CA VAL A 78 12.56 2.15 -1.67
C VAL A 78 12.92 2.86 -2.99
N ASP A 79 14.12 2.62 -3.53
CA ASP A 79 14.58 3.29 -4.76
C ASP A 79 13.65 3.04 -5.94
N LYS A 80 13.29 1.77 -6.16
CA LYS A 80 12.40 1.38 -7.26
C LYS A 80 10.97 1.88 -7.03
N PHE A 81 10.51 1.91 -5.78
CA PHE A 81 9.24 2.55 -5.46
C PHE A 81 9.21 4.04 -5.82
N ILE A 82 10.25 4.80 -5.45
CA ILE A 82 10.31 6.25 -5.71
C ILE A 82 10.38 6.52 -7.22
N THR A 83 11.16 5.74 -7.95
CA THR A 83 11.44 5.97 -9.37
C THR A 83 10.35 5.44 -10.31
N GLU A 84 9.65 4.37 -9.95
CA GLU A 84 8.69 3.70 -10.83
C GLU A 84 7.25 3.72 -10.28
N GLU A 85 7.05 3.24 -9.04
CA GLU A 85 5.72 2.99 -8.50
C GLU A 85 5.00 4.27 -8.05
N LEU A 86 5.69 5.14 -7.32
CA LEU A 86 5.13 6.37 -6.77
C LEU A 86 4.65 7.35 -7.86
N PRO A 87 5.40 7.60 -8.96
CA PRO A 87 4.91 8.42 -10.07
C PRO A 87 3.59 7.90 -10.64
N ARG A 88 3.45 6.58 -10.78
CA ARG A 88 2.21 5.95 -11.23
C ARG A 88 1.09 6.12 -10.22
N MET A 89 1.35 5.88 -8.93
CA MET A 89 0.35 6.05 -7.87
C MET A 89 -0.22 7.48 -7.84
N LYS A 90 0.62 8.50 -8.08
CA LYS A 90 0.21 9.91 -8.13
C LYS A 90 -0.83 10.20 -9.22
N THR A 91 -0.91 9.36 -10.26
CA THR A 91 -1.91 9.53 -11.34
C THR A 91 -3.34 9.17 -10.90
N TYR A 92 -3.50 8.39 -9.83
CA TYR A 92 -4.82 7.90 -9.38
C TYR A 92 -5.66 8.95 -8.62
N ASN A 93 -5.10 10.14 -8.33
CA ASN A 93 -5.81 11.22 -7.62
C ASN A 93 -6.37 10.77 -6.26
N THR A 94 -5.57 10.06 -5.47
CA THR A 94 -5.86 9.64 -4.10
C THR A 94 -4.74 10.09 -3.16
N ILE A 95 -4.99 10.10 -1.84
CA ILE A 95 -3.91 10.31 -0.87
C ILE A 95 -3.06 9.04 -0.81
N ILE A 96 -1.75 9.18 -0.95
CA ILE A 96 -0.80 8.06 -0.96
C ILE A 96 -0.08 8.00 0.38
N PHE A 97 -0.09 6.83 1.00
CA PHE A 97 0.74 6.52 2.17
C PHE A 97 1.86 5.57 1.74
N ALA A 98 3.11 5.92 2.06
CA ALA A 98 4.22 5.00 1.93
C ALA A 98 4.31 4.16 3.22
N ASN A 99 4.06 2.85 3.11
CA ASN A 99 4.26 1.94 4.24
C ASN A 99 5.73 1.51 4.30
N LEU A 100 6.43 1.81 5.39
CA LEU A 100 7.84 1.45 5.57
C LEU A 100 7.98 0.20 6.44
N GLY A 101 8.90 -0.68 6.05
CA GLY A 101 9.31 -1.86 6.78
C GLY A 101 10.83 -1.91 6.89
N GLY A 102 11.35 -2.23 8.07
CA GLY A 102 12.78 -2.33 8.33
C GLY A 102 13.07 -3.46 9.31
N HIS A 103 14.31 -3.92 9.32
CA HIS A 103 14.81 -4.94 10.23
C HIS A 103 15.48 -4.35 11.46
N CYS A 104 16.00 -3.13 11.36
CA CYS A 104 16.58 -2.34 12.43
C CYS A 104 16.17 -0.88 12.30
N GLU A 105 16.54 -0.05 13.28
CA GLU A 105 16.21 1.38 13.29
C GLU A 105 16.85 2.12 12.11
N GLU A 106 18.08 1.74 11.76
CA GLU A 106 18.84 2.34 10.68
C GLU A 106 18.11 2.21 9.33
N ASP A 107 17.47 1.06 9.06
CA ASP A 107 16.69 0.84 7.84
C ASP A 107 15.53 1.83 7.68
N TYR A 108 15.00 2.37 8.79
CA TYR A 108 13.90 3.34 8.76
C TYR A 108 14.39 4.79 8.70
N LEU A 109 15.64 5.05 9.10
CA LEU A 109 16.23 6.39 9.12
C LEU A 109 16.86 6.78 7.79
N GLU A 110 17.38 5.81 7.03
CA GLU A 110 17.90 5.97 5.67
C GLU A 110 16.79 6.20 4.63
#